data_AF-A0A7W1KAV6-F1
#
_entry.id   AF-A0A7W1KAV6-F1
#
_cell.length_a   1.000
_cell.length_b   1.000
_cell.length_c   1.000
_cell.angle_alpha   90.00
_cell.angle_beta   90.00
_cell.angle_gamma   90.00
#
_symmetry.space_group_name_H-M   'P 1'
#
loop_
_entity.id
_entity.type
_entity.pdbx_description
1 polymer ?
#
loop_
_entity_poly.entity_id
_entity_poly.type
_entity_poly.pdbx_seq_one_letter_code
_entity_poly.pdbx_strand_id
1 'polypeptide(L)'
;MRVVDRQQPTPFADFELGSLLRPNIAGFARSALTLPLRAAQLLGGVASQLGQVSAMDLVLALADGLPSGAYTGAGLERYLHDVLDHPDRTDDFRRLSAELYLTATDLDTCERVVFGVEGWDDVPISTAVRASTALPMVYTPVKVRDRELIDGGIVSTTNLDIAVNAGAKFIVVVNPLVPFVNDFKTKVRTLTGTRTRHVSDMGFPSIGYQVFKLVAYQRLHEMARQWEQRYPGVDIVLIEPEPDDELMFQTPIMSYASRVEIARHGFQSVTTQLAFGYPRFQQICKRHDIEISATRVRKVMKHFEAEQGRERAWRKILSQTTGALLGQVAEESEI
;
A
#
# COMPACT_ATOMS: atom_id res chain seq x y z
N MET A 1 -15.33 -12.52 -8.56
CA MET A 1 -14.22 -11.81 -9.24
C MET A 1 -14.42 -11.94 -10.74
N ARG A 2 -14.98 -10.93 -11.42
CA ARG A 2 -15.08 -10.89 -12.89
C ARG A 2 -14.05 -9.94 -13.54
N VAL A 3 -13.28 -9.21 -12.74
CA VAL A 3 -12.45 -8.06 -13.19
C VAL A 3 -10.94 -8.35 -13.12
N VAL A 4 -10.53 -9.51 -12.59
CA VAL A 4 -9.13 -9.73 -12.19
C VAL A 4 -8.38 -10.73 -13.09
N ASP A 5 -9.04 -11.36 -14.06
CA ASP A 5 -8.33 -12.22 -15.01
C ASP A 5 -9.15 -12.44 -16.29
N ARG A 6 -8.46 -12.36 -17.43
CA ARG A 6 -8.63 -12.95 -18.79
C ARG A 6 -9.94 -13.61 -19.24
N GLN A 7 -11.07 -13.31 -18.61
CA GLN A 7 -12.32 -14.04 -18.81
C GLN A 7 -13.27 -13.39 -19.82
N GLN A 8 -12.97 -12.16 -20.28
CA GLN A 8 -13.69 -11.51 -21.38
C GLN A 8 -12.71 -10.69 -22.23
N PRO A 9 -12.90 -10.61 -23.57
CA PRO A 9 -12.12 -9.71 -24.41
C PRO A 9 -12.36 -8.28 -23.93
N THR A 10 -11.38 -7.70 -23.25
CA THR A 10 -11.37 -6.27 -22.94
C THR A 10 -10.93 -5.51 -24.19
N PRO A 11 -11.47 -4.31 -24.43
CA PRO A 11 -11.06 -3.50 -25.60
C PRO A 11 -9.61 -2.99 -25.50
N PHE A 12 -8.95 -3.18 -24.36
CA PHE A 12 -7.57 -2.80 -24.10
C PHE A 12 -6.71 -4.04 -23.87
N ALA A 13 -5.43 -3.90 -24.26
CA ALA A 13 -4.43 -4.94 -24.11
C ALA A 13 -4.28 -5.39 -22.66
N ASP A 14 -4.07 -6.70 -22.50
CA ASP A 14 -3.79 -7.31 -21.23
C ASP A 14 -2.55 -6.72 -20.56
N PHE A 15 -2.56 -6.76 -19.24
CA PHE A 15 -1.59 -6.12 -18.36
C PHE A 15 -0.21 -6.83 -18.43
N GLU A 16 0.77 -6.25 -19.14
CA GLU A 16 2.14 -6.78 -19.28
C GLU A 16 3.18 -6.01 -18.43
N LEU A 17 4.00 -6.73 -17.67
CA LEU A 17 4.97 -6.14 -16.73
C LEU A 17 5.99 -5.21 -17.42
N GLY A 18 6.48 -5.63 -18.59
CA GLY A 18 7.53 -4.91 -19.32
C GLY A 18 7.08 -3.59 -19.94
N SER A 19 5.77 -3.39 -20.14
CA SER A 19 5.25 -2.13 -20.65
C SER A 19 5.16 -1.05 -19.56
N LEU A 20 4.95 -1.47 -18.30
CA LEU A 20 4.80 -0.61 -17.13
C LEU A 20 6.13 -0.26 -16.45
N LEU A 21 6.95 -1.27 -16.18
CA LEU A 21 8.24 -1.10 -15.51
C LEU A 21 9.32 -0.76 -16.53
N ARG A 22 9.41 0.52 -16.87
CA ARG A 22 10.46 1.02 -17.76
C ARG A 22 11.67 1.44 -16.94
N PRO A 23 12.83 0.77 -17.05
CA PRO A 23 14.04 1.15 -16.34
C PRO A 23 14.42 2.60 -16.65
N ASN A 24 14.97 3.31 -15.67
CA ASN A 24 15.45 4.68 -15.81
C ASN A 24 16.81 4.73 -16.53
N ILE A 25 16.87 4.23 -17.77
CA ILE A 25 18.12 4.11 -18.54
C ILE A 25 18.83 5.47 -18.66
N ALA A 26 18.07 6.54 -18.91
CA ALA A 26 18.63 7.89 -19.01
C ALA A 26 19.23 8.38 -17.69
N GLY A 27 18.57 8.10 -16.55
CA GLY A 27 19.10 8.41 -15.23
C GLY A 27 20.38 7.64 -14.94
N PHE A 28 20.38 6.32 -15.15
CA PHE A 28 21.58 5.49 -14.97
C PHE A 28 22.74 5.93 -15.88
N ALA A 29 22.46 6.30 -17.14
CA ALA A 29 23.49 6.80 -18.05
C ALA A 29 24.09 8.14 -17.56
N ARG A 30 23.25 9.09 -17.12
CA ARG A 30 23.71 10.36 -16.53
C ARG A 30 24.53 10.13 -15.26
N SER A 31 24.04 9.26 -14.37
CA SER A 31 24.76 8.83 -13.17
C SER A 31 26.15 8.28 -13.51
N ALA A 32 26.23 7.36 -14.48
CA ALA A 32 27.49 6.75 -14.92
C ALA A 32 28.46 7.79 -15.51
N LEU A 33 27.97 8.78 -16.27
CA LEU A 33 28.80 9.86 -16.82
C LEU A 33 29.36 10.80 -15.74
N THR A 34 28.61 11.03 -14.66
CA THR A 34 29.07 11.88 -13.54
C THR A 34 29.93 11.13 -12.52
N LEU A 35 29.93 9.79 -12.56
CA LEU A 35 30.63 8.94 -11.59
C LEU A 35 32.15 9.21 -11.52
N PRO A 36 32.89 9.37 -12.63
CA PRO A 36 34.33 9.64 -12.57
C PRO A 36 34.65 10.98 -11.92
N LEU A 37 33.84 12.01 -12.18
CA LEU A 37 33.98 13.34 -11.57
C LEU A 37 33.73 13.28 -10.07
N ARG A 38 32.67 12.59 -9.64
CA ARG A 38 32.36 12.41 -8.21
C ARG A 38 33.43 11.57 -7.51
N ALA A 39 33.91 10.49 -8.14
CA ALA A 39 35.00 9.68 -7.61
C ALA A 39 36.29 10.49 -7.44
N ALA A 40 36.63 11.36 -8.40
CA ALA A 40 37.78 12.26 -8.30
C ALA A 40 37.63 13.29 -7.16
N GLN A 41 36.43 13.85 -6.97
CA GLN A 41 36.12 14.76 -5.87
C GLN A 41 36.24 14.06 -4.50
N LEU A 42 35.75 12.83 -4.40
CA LEU A 42 35.86 12.02 -3.18
C LEU A 42 37.30 11.65 -2.88
N LEU A 43 38.08 11.24 -3.88
CA LEU A 43 39.51 10.95 -3.70
C LEU A 43 40.29 12.20 -3.26
N GLY A 44 39.96 13.38 -3.80
CA GLY A 44 40.54 14.66 -3.37
C GLY A 44 40.19 15.03 -1.92
N GLY A 45 38.94 14.83 -1.51
CA GLY A 45 38.48 15.08 -0.14
C GLY A 45 39.05 14.09 0.88
N VAL A 46 39.03 12.80 0.56
CA VAL A 46 39.56 11.71 1.41
C VAL A 46 41.07 11.86 1.62
N ALA A 47 41.83 12.27 0.59
CA ALA A 47 43.26 12.53 0.72
C ALA A 47 43.57 13.67 1.70
N SER A 48 42.68 14.65 1.83
CA SER A 48 42.83 15.79 2.75
C SER A 48 42.36 15.48 4.20
N GLN A 49 41.69 14.35 4.43
CA GLN A 49 41.07 13.98 5.71
C GLN A 49 41.32 12.50 6.09
N LEU A 50 42.49 11.98 5.71
CA LEU A 50 42.92 10.61 6.02
C LEU A 50 42.82 10.35 7.54
N GLY A 51 41.87 9.49 7.94
CA GLY A 51 41.62 9.10 9.34
C GLY A 51 40.25 9.51 9.91
N GLN A 52 39.49 10.37 9.22
CA GLN A 52 38.14 10.79 9.66
C GLN A 52 37.01 10.29 8.75
N VAL A 53 37.33 9.76 7.57
CA VAL A 53 36.33 9.22 6.64
C VAL A 53 36.01 7.77 7.01
N SER A 54 34.74 7.49 7.27
CA SER A 54 34.24 6.14 7.53
C SER A 54 33.93 5.38 6.25
N ALA A 55 33.86 4.05 6.32
CA ALA A 55 33.37 3.23 5.21
C ALA A 55 31.92 3.58 4.82
N MET A 56 31.12 4.09 5.75
CA MET A 56 29.75 4.54 5.47
C MET A 56 29.72 5.82 4.64
N ASP A 57 30.64 6.75 4.87
CA ASP A 57 30.74 7.99 4.09
C ASP A 57 31.05 7.70 2.63
N LEU A 58 31.90 6.70 2.36
CA LEU A 58 32.17 6.23 1.00
C LEU A 58 30.95 5.58 0.35
N VAL A 59 30.18 4.79 1.11
CA VAL A 59 28.94 4.17 0.60
C VAL A 59 27.89 5.24 0.29
N LEU A 60 27.69 6.22 1.17
CA LEU A 60 26.76 7.33 0.97
C LEU A 60 27.16 8.18 -0.23
N ALA A 61 28.44 8.50 -0.37
CA ALA A 61 28.92 9.29 -1.49
C ALA A 61 28.79 8.57 -2.85
N LEU A 62 28.92 7.24 -2.87
CA LEU A 62 28.59 6.44 -4.04
C LEU A 62 27.08 6.41 -4.30
N ALA A 63 26.27 6.35 -3.24
CA ALA A 63 24.81 6.37 -3.33
C ALA A 63 24.28 7.70 -3.86
N ASP A 64 24.90 8.84 -3.55
CA ASP A 64 24.55 10.16 -4.12
C ASP A 64 24.61 10.16 -5.65
N GLY A 65 25.49 9.32 -6.22
CA GLY A 65 25.65 9.14 -7.66
C GLY A 65 24.52 8.39 -8.34
N LEU A 66 23.63 7.72 -7.59
CA LEU A 66 22.54 6.93 -8.14
C LEU A 66 21.43 7.82 -8.74
N PRO A 67 20.66 7.31 -9.71
CA PRO A 67 19.51 8.03 -10.23
C PRO A 67 18.43 8.21 -9.15
N SER A 68 17.57 9.22 -9.31
CA SER A 68 16.45 9.52 -8.39
C SER A 68 15.38 8.41 -8.30
N GLY A 69 15.46 7.39 -9.15
CA GLY A 69 14.62 6.19 -9.10
C GLY A 69 15.08 5.14 -10.11
N ALA A 70 14.83 3.87 -9.80
CA ALA A 70 15.19 2.74 -10.66
C ALA A 70 14.33 2.65 -11.93
N TYR A 71 13.07 3.06 -11.86
CA TYR A 71 12.08 2.99 -12.93
C TYR A 71 11.45 4.36 -13.22
N THR A 72 10.90 4.49 -14.42
CA THR A 72 10.05 5.62 -14.80
C THR A 72 8.58 5.21 -14.71
N GLY A 73 7.73 6.14 -14.24
CA GLY A 73 6.27 5.93 -14.22
C GLY A 73 5.59 6.08 -15.60
N ALA A 74 6.33 6.41 -16.65
CA ALA A 74 5.78 6.70 -17.98
C ALA A 74 5.14 5.48 -18.67
N GLY A 75 5.47 4.26 -18.25
CA GLY A 75 4.78 3.06 -18.71
C GLY A 75 3.34 3.01 -18.21
N LEU A 76 3.16 3.24 -16.91
CA LEU A 76 1.86 3.29 -16.22
C LEU A 76 0.97 4.41 -16.76
N GLU A 77 1.52 5.61 -16.93
CA GLU A 77 0.78 6.75 -17.47
C GLU A 77 0.23 6.46 -18.87
N ARG A 78 1.05 5.99 -19.80
CA ARG A 78 0.58 5.63 -21.15
C ARG A 78 -0.50 4.58 -21.12
N TYR A 79 -0.29 3.50 -20.35
CA TYR A 79 -1.29 2.44 -20.23
C TYR A 79 -2.63 2.98 -19.73
N LEU A 80 -2.61 3.81 -18.68
CA LEU A 80 -3.83 4.40 -18.15
C LEU A 80 -4.48 5.37 -19.14
N HIS A 81 -3.68 6.19 -19.83
CA HIS A 81 -4.17 7.09 -20.86
C HIS A 81 -4.90 6.31 -21.96
N ASP A 82 -4.27 5.27 -22.52
CA ASP A 82 -4.87 4.42 -23.56
C ASP A 82 -6.17 3.74 -23.08
N VAL A 83 -6.21 3.33 -21.80
CA VAL A 83 -7.39 2.71 -21.19
C VAL A 83 -8.51 3.70 -20.92
N LEU A 84 -8.19 4.96 -20.60
CA LEU A 84 -9.14 6.02 -20.26
C LEU A 84 -9.62 6.82 -21.49
N ASP A 85 -8.91 6.75 -22.62
CA ASP A 85 -9.29 7.36 -23.90
C ASP A 85 -10.42 6.59 -24.63
N HIS A 86 -10.83 5.43 -24.11
CA HIS A 86 -11.95 4.65 -24.66
C HIS A 86 -13.28 5.44 -24.59
N PRO A 87 -14.20 5.34 -25.58
CA PRO A 87 -15.42 6.16 -25.66
C PRO A 87 -16.32 6.25 -24.40
N ASP A 88 -16.35 5.20 -23.59
CA ASP A 88 -17.16 5.11 -22.36
C ASP A 88 -16.37 5.47 -21.09
N ARG A 89 -15.20 6.10 -21.25
CA ARG A 89 -14.27 6.46 -20.19
C ARG A 89 -13.75 7.88 -20.41
N THR A 90 -13.01 8.38 -19.44
CA THR A 90 -12.40 9.70 -19.54
C THR A 90 -11.14 9.76 -18.70
N ASP A 91 -10.14 10.48 -19.23
CA ASP A 91 -8.91 10.82 -18.52
C ASP A 91 -9.01 12.21 -17.84
N ASP A 92 -10.22 12.75 -17.69
CA ASP A 92 -10.51 14.09 -17.16
C ASP A 92 -11.39 14.00 -15.91
N PHE A 93 -10.90 14.52 -14.77
CA PHE A 93 -11.60 14.51 -13.49
C PHE A 93 -13.00 15.15 -13.58
N ARG A 94 -13.14 16.22 -14.37
CA ARG A 94 -14.36 17.03 -14.46
C ARG A 94 -15.51 16.33 -15.20
N ARG A 95 -15.20 15.22 -15.87
CA ARG A 95 -16.14 14.43 -16.67
C ARG A 95 -16.59 13.15 -15.96
N LEU A 96 -16.06 12.88 -14.76
CA LEU A 96 -16.44 11.71 -13.99
C LEU A 96 -17.82 11.89 -13.35
N SER A 97 -18.62 10.82 -13.32
CA SER A 97 -19.91 10.80 -12.62
C SER A 97 -19.75 10.69 -11.10
N ALA A 98 -18.66 10.10 -10.64
CA ALA A 98 -18.26 10.04 -9.24
C ALA A 98 -17.00 10.87 -9.05
N GLU A 99 -16.96 11.67 -7.98
CA GLU A 99 -15.80 12.47 -7.64
C GLU A 99 -14.60 11.56 -7.36
N LEU A 100 -13.44 11.92 -7.93
CA LEU A 100 -12.19 11.21 -7.73
C LEU A 100 -11.14 12.20 -7.28
N TYR A 101 -10.50 11.89 -6.15
CA TYR A 101 -9.38 12.66 -5.64
C TYR A 101 -8.15 11.77 -5.59
N LEU A 102 -7.06 12.23 -6.19
CA LEU A 102 -5.76 11.58 -6.13
C LEU A 102 -4.78 12.53 -5.44
N THR A 103 -3.86 11.99 -4.65
CA THR A 103 -2.91 12.82 -3.91
C THR A 103 -1.49 12.55 -4.36
N ALA A 104 -0.67 13.58 -4.38
CA ALA A 104 0.77 13.45 -4.48
C ALA A 104 1.44 14.34 -3.44
N THR A 105 2.72 14.10 -3.20
CA THR A 105 3.53 14.93 -2.30
C THR A 105 4.51 15.72 -3.14
N ASP A 106 4.55 17.02 -2.97
CA ASP A 106 5.60 17.86 -3.55
C ASP A 106 6.91 17.61 -2.80
N LEU A 107 7.93 17.19 -3.53
CA LEU A 107 9.19 16.73 -2.96
C LEU A 107 9.99 17.87 -2.30
N ASP A 108 9.88 19.09 -2.82
CA ASP A 108 10.68 20.24 -2.36
C ASP A 108 9.99 20.99 -1.22
N THR A 109 8.68 21.19 -1.33
CA THR A 109 7.89 21.95 -0.34
C THR A 109 7.30 21.06 0.75
N CYS A 110 7.32 19.74 0.57
CA CYS A 110 6.66 18.76 1.43
C CYS A 110 5.14 18.94 1.54
N GLU A 111 4.54 19.74 0.64
CA GLU A 111 3.10 19.98 0.61
C GLU A 111 2.36 18.82 -0.06
N ARG A 112 1.14 18.54 0.41
CA ARG A 112 0.24 17.60 -0.28
C ARG A 112 -0.47 18.31 -1.42
N VAL A 113 -0.30 17.79 -2.62
CA VAL A 113 -1.08 18.16 -3.80
C VAL A 113 -2.27 17.22 -3.92
N VAL A 114 -3.45 17.77 -4.20
CA VAL A 114 -4.69 17.01 -4.44
C VAL A 114 -5.14 17.29 -5.86
N PHE A 115 -5.26 16.26 -6.68
CA PHE A 115 -5.85 16.30 -8.02
C PHE A 115 -7.36 16.08 -7.94
N GLY A 116 -8.09 16.63 -8.92
CA GLY A 116 -9.56 16.57 -8.95
C GLY A 116 -10.28 17.66 -8.14
N VAL A 117 -9.53 18.58 -7.54
CA VAL A 117 -10.06 19.84 -6.97
C VAL A 117 -9.75 21.01 -7.90
N GLU A 118 -10.45 22.13 -7.72
CA GLU A 118 -10.23 23.36 -8.49
C GLU A 118 -8.74 23.73 -8.57
N GLY A 119 -8.26 23.96 -9.78
CA GLY A 119 -6.87 24.32 -10.06
C GLY A 119 -5.94 23.12 -10.25
N TRP A 120 -6.39 21.90 -10.01
CA TRP A 120 -5.66 20.64 -10.29
C TRP A 120 -6.54 19.58 -10.98
N ASP A 121 -7.78 19.93 -11.35
CA ASP A 121 -8.77 19.10 -12.04
C ASP A 121 -8.58 19.08 -13.56
N ASP A 122 -7.71 19.93 -14.10
CA ASP A 122 -7.24 19.95 -15.50
C ASP A 122 -6.12 18.94 -15.79
N VAL A 123 -5.44 18.44 -14.75
CA VAL A 123 -4.37 17.45 -14.91
C VAL A 123 -5.00 16.10 -15.30
N PRO A 124 -4.49 15.41 -16.34
CA PRO A 124 -5.01 14.10 -16.72
C PRO A 124 -4.95 13.09 -15.56
N ILE A 125 -5.98 12.25 -15.43
CA ILE A 125 -6.05 11.22 -14.38
C ILE A 125 -4.85 10.28 -14.47
N SER A 126 -4.44 9.90 -15.69
CA SER A 126 -3.26 9.07 -15.96
C SER A 126 -1.96 9.68 -15.40
N THR A 127 -1.74 10.98 -15.59
CA THR A 127 -0.61 11.73 -15.01
C THR A 127 -0.72 11.83 -13.50
N ALA A 128 -1.91 12.10 -12.97
CA ALA A 128 -2.16 12.18 -11.53
C ALA A 128 -1.91 10.83 -10.83
N VAL A 129 -2.33 9.71 -11.43
CA VAL A 129 -2.02 8.36 -10.93
C VAL A 129 -0.52 8.12 -10.95
N ARG A 130 0.17 8.46 -12.06
CA ARG A 130 1.63 8.31 -12.15
C ARG A 130 2.35 9.04 -11.02
N ALA A 131 1.96 10.29 -10.73
CA ALA A 131 2.51 11.07 -9.62
C ALA A 131 2.17 10.45 -8.26
N SER A 132 0.89 10.10 -8.05
CA SER A 132 0.38 9.53 -6.80
C SER A 132 1.02 8.19 -6.43
N THR A 133 1.53 7.43 -7.40
CA THR A 133 2.19 6.12 -7.20
C THR A 133 3.71 6.17 -7.35
N ALA A 134 4.31 7.36 -7.46
CA ALA A 134 5.75 7.52 -7.63
C ALA A 134 6.50 7.29 -6.31
N LEU A 135 6.52 6.03 -5.86
CA LEU A 135 7.19 5.61 -4.64
C LEU A 135 8.70 5.95 -4.71
N PRO A 136 9.23 6.74 -3.77
CA PRO A 136 10.66 7.09 -3.74
C PRO A 136 11.57 5.88 -3.83
N MET A 137 12.76 6.07 -4.41
CA MET A 137 13.76 5.03 -4.75
C MET A 137 13.34 4.03 -5.83
N VAL A 138 12.05 3.73 -5.96
CA VAL A 138 11.53 2.82 -6.99
C VAL A 138 11.25 3.59 -8.28
N TYR A 139 10.46 4.65 -8.20
CA TYR A 139 10.07 5.49 -9.33
C TYR A 139 10.73 6.86 -9.26
N THR A 140 11.08 7.39 -10.42
CA THR A 140 11.50 8.79 -10.57
C THR A 140 10.37 9.75 -10.19
N PRO A 141 10.68 10.89 -9.52
CA PRO A 141 9.72 11.97 -9.31
C PRO A 141 9.06 12.40 -10.62
N VAL A 142 7.81 12.85 -10.54
CA VAL A 142 6.99 13.22 -11.68
C VAL A 142 6.85 14.73 -11.70
N LYS A 143 7.43 15.38 -12.73
CA LYS A 143 7.25 16.80 -12.94
C LYS A 143 5.83 17.08 -13.44
N VAL A 144 5.04 17.80 -12.65
CA VAL A 144 3.72 18.32 -13.05
C VAL A 144 3.74 19.82 -12.83
N ARG A 145 3.60 20.59 -13.91
CA ARG A 145 3.87 22.03 -13.93
C ARG A 145 5.31 22.30 -13.46
N ASP A 146 5.49 23.19 -12.49
CA ASP A 146 6.79 23.54 -11.91
C ASP A 146 7.16 22.73 -10.65
N ARG A 147 6.40 21.68 -10.32
CA ARG A 147 6.59 20.87 -9.11
C ARG A 147 7.08 19.46 -9.42
N GLU A 148 7.98 18.93 -8.60
CA GLU A 148 8.37 17.51 -8.63
C GLU A 148 7.57 16.73 -7.59
N LEU A 149 6.72 15.82 -8.08
CA LEU A 149 5.75 15.10 -7.25
C LEU A 149 6.15 13.64 -7.05
N ILE A 150 5.95 13.15 -5.83
CA ILE A 150 6.13 11.75 -5.43
C ILE A 150 4.83 11.19 -4.83
N ASP A 151 4.86 9.92 -4.42
CA ASP A 151 3.75 9.19 -3.84
C ASP A 151 2.94 9.98 -2.79
N GLY A 152 1.61 9.96 -2.92
CA GLY A 152 0.70 10.71 -2.06
C GLY A 152 0.47 10.10 -0.68
N GLY A 153 0.79 8.81 -0.52
CA GLY A 153 0.73 8.10 0.75
C GLY A 153 1.80 8.56 1.74
N ILE A 154 2.81 9.31 1.28
CA ILE A 154 3.91 9.81 2.12
C ILE A 154 3.40 10.84 3.14
N VAL A 155 2.49 11.75 2.79
CA VAL A 155 1.94 12.73 3.74
C VAL A 155 0.80 12.14 4.58
N SER A 156 -0.10 11.36 3.96
CA SER A 156 -1.25 10.78 4.66
C SER A 156 -1.58 9.39 4.10
N THR A 157 -1.76 8.40 4.99
CA THR A 157 -1.98 7.01 4.59
C THR A 157 -3.39 6.82 4.00
N THR A 158 -4.36 7.63 4.46
CA THR A 158 -5.78 7.45 4.13
C THR A 158 -6.35 8.61 3.34
N ASN A 159 -5.78 9.82 3.47
CA ASN A 159 -6.37 11.05 2.94
C ASN A 159 -7.85 11.24 3.33
N LEU A 160 -8.24 10.69 4.48
CA LEU A 160 -9.63 10.66 4.97
C LEU A 160 -10.25 12.06 5.01
N ASP A 161 -9.45 13.06 5.38
CA ASP A 161 -9.87 14.44 5.49
C ASP A 161 -10.39 15.02 4.18
N ILE A 162 -9.88 14.55 3.02
CA ILE A 162 -10.37 14.95 1.70
C ILE A 162 -11.81 14.50 1.51
N ALA A 163 -12.11 13.22 1.82
CA ALA A 163 -13.47 12.69 1.71
C ALA A 163 -14.44 13.38 2.68
N VAL A 164 -14.00 13.66 3.91
CA VAL A 164 -14.82 14.41 4.88
C VAL A 164 -15.13 15.82 4.37
N ASN A 165 -14.13 16.53 3.84
CA ASN A 165 -14.29 17.88 3.31
C ASN A 165 -15.17 17.92 2.05
N ALA A 166 -15.16 16.86 1.24
CA ALA A 166 -16.09 16.66 0.13
C ALA A 166 -17.52 16.34 0.59
N GLY A 167 -17.76 16.19 1.89
CA GLY A 167 -19.09 16.02 2.48
C GLY A 167 -19.48 14.57 2.80
N ALA A 168 -18.57 13.60 2.64
CA ALA A 168 -18.87 12.21 2.96
C ALA A 168 -19.19 12.03 4.45
N LYS A 169 -20.30 11.33 4.72
CA LYS A 169 -20.75 10.97 6.09
C LYS A 169 -20.54 9.51 6.45
N PHE A 170 -20.30 8.68 5.45
CA PHE A 170 -19.90 7.29 5.59
C PHE A 170 -18.65 7.05 4.77
N ILE A 171 -17.54 6.70 5.42
CA ILE A 171 -16.25 6.53 4.77
C ILE A 171 -15.69 5.14 5.06
N VAL A 172 -15.33 4.42 4.01
CA VAL A 172 -14.66 3.12 4.11
C VAL A 172 -13.19 3.33 3.78
N VAL A 173 -12.33 3.18 4.79
CA VAL A 173 -10.87 3.22 4.66
C VAL A 173 -10.36 1.79 4.48
N VAL A 174 -9.63 1.54 3.40
CA VAL A 174 -8.98 0.25 3.16
C VAL A 174 -7.47 0.42 3.31
N ASN A 175 -6.90 -0.16 4.36
CA ASN A 175 -5.46 -0.10 4.60
C ASN A 175 -4.81 -1.50 4.46
N PRO A 176 -4.09 -1.77 3.35
CA PRO A 176 -3.35 -3.02 3.19
C PRO A 176 -1.95 -2.99 3.85
N LEU A 177 -1.51 -1.85 4.39
CA LEU A 177 -0.15 -1.64 4.89
C LEU A 177 -0.01 -1.99 6.39
N VAL A 178 -0.46 -3.18 6.77
CA VAL A 178 -0.32 -3.69 8.14
C VAL A 178 1.05 -4.36 8.32
N PRO A 179 1.85 -3.97 9.33
CA PRO A 179 3.15 -4.57 9.59
C PRO A 179 2.97 -6.02 10.04
N PHE A 180 3.93 -6.88 9.70
CA PHE A 180 3.85 -8.27 10.10
C PHE A 180 4.28 -8.46 11.55
N VAL A 181 3.44 -9.13 12.32
CA VAL A 181 3.74 -9.56 13.67
C VAL A 181 4.20 -11.01 13.60
N ASN A 182 5.50 -11.21 13.81
CA ASN A 182 6.10 -12.54 13.80
C ASN A 182 5.65 -13.32 15.04
N ASP A 183 4.98 -14.45 14.83
CA ASP A 183 4.50 -15.33 15.90
C ASP A 183 5.60 -16.23 16.49
N PHE A 184 6.83 -16.13 15.95
CA PHE A 184 8.01 -16.88 16.37
C PHE A 184 7.87 -18.42 16.28
N LYS A 185 6.86 -18.94 15.57
CA LYS A 185 6.66 -20.38 15.38
C LYS A 185 7.47 -20.95 14.23
N THR A 186 7.75 -20.14 13.20
CA THR A 186 8.55 -20.59 12.07
C THR A 186 10.03 -20.68 12.45
N LYS A 187 10.65 -21.84 12.16
CA LYS A 187 12.09 -22.06 12.36
C LYS A 187 12.83 -22.05 11.02
N VAL A 188 14.06 -21.55 11.04
CA VAL A 188 15.01 -21.62 9.92
C VAL A 188 16.17 -22.53 10.28
N ARG A 189 16.70 -23.23 9.28
CA ARG A 189 17.89 -24.07 9.43
C ARG A 189 19.13 -23.20 9.33
N THR A 190 20.06 -23.40 10.25
CA THR A 190 21.36 -22.72 10.33
C THR A 190 22.47 -23.76 10.31
N LEU A 191 23.71 -23.31 10.14
CA LEU A 191 24.88 -24.19 10.16
C LEU A 191 25.04 -24.92 11.51
N THR A 192 24.56 -24.33 12.61
CA THR A 192 24.70 -24.86 13.98
C THR A 192 23.40 -25.44 14.55
N GLY A 193 22.36 -25.65 13.74
CA GLY A 193 21.08 -26.22 14.17
C GLY A 193 19.86 -25.49 13.62
N THR A 194 18.82 -25.32 14.44
CA THR A 194 17.61 -24.56 14.06
C THR A 194 17.37 -23.43 15.04
N ARG A 195 16.94 -22.28 14.54
CA ARG A 195 16.50 -21.15 15.36
C ARG A 195 15.22 -20.55 14.79
N THR A 196 14.56 -19.71 15.58
CA THR A 196 13.39 -18.96 15.12
C THR A 196 13.77 -18.01 13.98
N ARG A 197 12.88 -17.93 12.98
CA ARG A 197 13.01 -16.99 11.86
C ARG A 197 12.67 -15.58 12.35
N HIS A 198 13.53 -14.61 12.05
CA HIS A 198 13.27 -13.19 12.24
C HIS A 198 13.00 -12.50 10.89
N VAL A 199 12.42 -11.31 10.91
CA VAL A 199 12.22 -10.51 9.68
C VAL A 199 13.54 -10.21 8.98
N SER A 200 14.64 -10.06 9.74
CA SER A 200 15.99 -9.89 9.20
C SER A 200 16.46 -11.06 8.33
N ASP A 201 15.90 -12.26 8.53
CA ASP A 201 16.23 -13.44 7.72
C ASP A 201 15.52 -13.42 6.36
N MET A 202 14.58 -12.50 6.15
CA MET A 202 13.81 -12.34 4.91
C MET A 202 14.48 -11.39 3.90
N GLY A 203 15.71 -10.95 4.19
CA GLY A 203 16.52 -10.11 3.31
C GLY A 203 16.38 -8.60 3.57
N PHE A 204 17.35 -7.84 3.05
CA PHE A 204 17.47 -6.40 3.27
C PHE A 204 16.23 -5.58 2.84
N PRO A 205 15.62 -5.80 1.66
CA PRO A 205 14.42 -5.06 1.26
C PRO A 205 13.24 -5.28 2.20
N SER A 206 13.12 -6.48 2.79
CA SER A 206 12.03 -6.83 3.71
C SER A 206 12.11 -6.06 5.03
N ILE A 207 13.32 -5.70 5.49
CA ILE A 207 13.51 -4.84 6.66
C ILE A 207 12.97 -3.44 6.36
N GLY A 208 13.40 -2.84 5.25
CA GLY A 208 12.92 -1.52 4.83
C GLY A 208 11.41 -1.48 4.64
N TYR A 209 10.85 -2.51 4.01
CA TYR A 209 9.42 -2.63 3.79
C TYR A 209 8.63 -2.81 5.09
N GLN A 210 9.13 -3.63 6.04
CA GLN A 210 8.54 -3.76 7.37
C GLN A 210 8.53 -2.41 8.12
N VAL A 211 9.64 -1.66 8.07
CA VAL A 211 9.72 -0.34 8.71
C VAL A 211 8.76 0.65 8.06
N PHE A 212 8.69 0.67 6.73
CA PHE A 212 7.74 1.50 5.99
C PHE A 212 6.29 1.22 6.40
N LYS A 213 5.88 -0.06 6.44
CA LYS A 213 4.55 -0.46 6.92
C LYS A 213 4.31 -0.04 8.37
N LEU A 214 5.31 -0.24 9.24
CA LEU A 214 5.18 0.12 10.66
C LEU A 214 4.91 1.62 10.84
N VAL A 215 5.68 2.48 10.17
CA VAL A 215 5.50 3.94 10.24
C VAL A 215 4.13 4.34 9.68
N ALA A 216 3.75 3.84 8.51
CA ALA A 216 2.46 4.14 7.88
C ALA A 216 1.27 3.68 8.74
N TYR A 217 1.38 2.50 9.35
CA TYR A 217 0.37 1.89 10.21
C TYR A 217 0.22 2.64 11.53
N GLN A 218 1.32 2.96 12.21
CA GLN A 218 1.29 3.70 13.48
C GLN A 218 0.70 5.10 13.28
N ARG A 219 1.09 5.80 12.20
CA ARG A 219 0.50 7.10 11.86
C ARG A 219 -1.02 7.00 11.66
N LEU A 220 -1.47 6.01 10.88
CA LEU A 220 -2.89 5.81 10.64
C LEU A 220 -3.65 5.53 11.93
N HIS A 221 -3.13 4.64 12.79
CA HIS A 221 -3.80 4.28 14.04
C HIS A 221 -3.84 5.42 15.05
N GLU A 222 -2.79 6.24 15.11
CA GLU A 222 -2.79 7.41 15.96
C GLU A 222 -3.82 8.45 15.48
N MET A 223 -3.94 8.65 14.17
CA MET A 223 -5.03 9.48 13.62
C MET A 223 -6.40 8.87 13.89
N ALA A 224 -6.52 7.54 13.78
CA ALA A 224 -7.78 6.83 13.96
C ALA A 224 -8.38 6.96 15.37
N ARG A 225 -7.54 7.03 16.40
CA ARG A 225 -7.97 7.31 17.79
C ARG A 225 -8.70 8.63 17.94
N GLN A 226 -8.44 9.59 17.05
CA GLN A 226 -8.99 10.94 17.11
C GLN A 226 -10.13 11.17 16.12
N TRP A 227 -10.45 10.19 15.26
CA TRP A 227 -11.44 10.38 14.18
C TRP A 227 -12.83 10.74 14.71
N GLU A 228 -13.32 10.07 15.77
CA GLU A 228 -14.65 10.34 16.33
C GLU A 228 -14.77 11.78 16.88
N GLN A 229 -13.71 12.28 17.51
CA GLN A 229 -13.68 13.65 18.05
C GLN A 229 -13.49 14.69 16.95
N ARG A 230 -12.64 14.39 15.97
CA ARG A 230 -12.27 15.31 14.90
C ARG A 230 -13.36 15.47 13.84
N TYR A 231 -14.12 14.41 13.58
CA TYR A 231 -15.15 14.37 12.55
C TYR A 231 -16.50 13.91 13.14
N PRO A 232 -17.11 14.72 14.02
CA PRO A 232 -18.37 14.36 14.65
C PRO A 232 -19.46 14.15 13.60
N GLY A 233 -20.18 13.03 13.71
CA GLY A 233 -21.25 12.66 12.78
C GLY A 233 -20.78 12.05 11.45
N VAL A 234 -19.50 11.70 11.33
CA VAL A 234 -18.97 10.90 10.21
C VAL A 234 -18.68 9.50 10.71
N ASP A 235 -19.29 8.50 10.10
CA ASP A 235 -19.01 7.10 10.37
C ASP A 235 -17.85 6.60 9.51
N ILE A 236 -16.77 6.17 10.16
CA ILE A 236 -15.55 5.72 9.49
C ILE A 236 -15.34 4.24 9.76
N VAL A 237 -15.27 3.45 8.70
CA VAL A 237 -15.02 2.01 8.74
C VAL A 237 -13.61 1.74 8.24
N LEU A 238 -12.72 1.30 9.12
CA LEU A 238 -11.38 0.86 8.77
C LEU A 238 -11.37 -0.65 8.49
N ILE A 239 -10.86 -1.03 7.32
CA ILE A 239 -10.69 -2.40 6.86
C ILE A 239 -9.20 -2.67 6.69
N GLU A 240 -8.71 -3.70 7.39
CA GLU A 240 -7.31 -4.07 7.46
C GLU A 240 -7.16 -5.61 7.46
N PRO A 241 -6.10 -6.15 6.83
CA PRO A 241 -5.73 -7.54 7.06
C PRO A 241 -5.26 -7.76 8.51
N GLU A 242 -5.31 -9.00 8.96
CA GLU A 242 -4.81 -9.36 10.29
C GLU A 242 -3.28 -9.22 10.35
N PRO A 243 -2.68 -8.79 11.48
CA PRO A 243 -1.23 -8.61 11.59
C PRO A 243 -0.40 -9.90 11.43
N ASP A 244 -1.03 -11.07 11.63
CA ASP A 244 -0.43 -12.39 11.43
C ASP A 244 -0.56 -12.92 9.99
N ASP A 245 -1.13 -12.11 9.09
CA ASP A 245 -1.33 -12.45 7.68
C ASP A 245 -0.02 -12.42 6.89
N GLU A 246 0.71 -13.54 6.96
CA GLU A 246 2.00 -13.73 6.30
C GLU A 246 1.90 -13.55 4.77
N LEU A 247 0.77 -13.89 4.14
CA LEU A 247 0.60 -13.77 2.68
C LEU A 247 0.55 -12.30 2.24
N MET A 248 -0.22 -11.47 2.96
CA MET A 248 -0.26 -10.01 2.74
C MET A 248 1.07 -9.31 3.06
N PHE A 249 1.89 -9.91 3.92
CA PHE A 249 3.21 -9.38 4.25
C PHE A 249 4.28 -9.76 3.24
N GLN A 250 4.41 -11.06 2.93
CA GLN A 250 5.51 -11.58 2.15
C GLN A 250 5.38 -11.27 0.66
N THR A 251 4.17 -11.02 0.18
CA THR A 251 3.98 -10.72 -1.23
C THR A 251 4.48 -9.31 -1.52
N PRO A 252 5.52 -9.15 -2.36
CA PRO A 252 6.00 -7.82 -2.72
C PRO A 252 4.89 -7.04 -3.43
N ILE A 253 4.77 -5.73 -3.17
CA ILE A 253 3.82 -4.84 -3.86
C ILE A 253 4.01 -4.90 -5.37
N MET A 254 5.24 -5.15 -5.82
CA MET A 254 5.63 -5.26 -7.23
C MET A 254 5.52 -6.68 -7.80
N SER A 255 4.96 -7.66 -7.05
CA SER A 255 4.77 -9.03 -7.54
C SER A 255 3.48 -9.15 -8.35
N TYR A 256 3.59 -8.92 -9.65
CA TYR A 256 2.45 -9.03 -10.55
C TYR A 256 1.98 -10.47 -10.80
N ALA A 257 2.83 -11.47 -10.52
CA ALA A 257 2.46 -12.88 -10.62
C ALA A 257 1.44 -13.27 -9.53
N SER A 258 1.53 -12.65 -8.35
CA SER A 258 0.69 -12.94 -7.20
C SER A 258 -0.55 -12.03 -7.12
N ARG A 259 -0.76 -11.09 -8.05
CA ARG A 259 -1.83 -10.08 -7.95
C ARG A 259 -3.24 -10.65 -7.81
N VAL A 260 -3.52 -11.74 -8.55
CA VAL A 260 -4.84 -12.39 -8.53
C VAL A 260 -5.05 -13.12 -7.21
N GLU A 261 -4.00 -13.79 -6.73
CA GLU A 261 -3.99 -14.48 -5.43
C GLU A 261 -4.19 -13.47 -4.29
N ILE A 262 -3.48 -12.34 -4.30
CA ILE A 262 -3.61 -11.29 -3.29
C ILE A 262 -4.98 -10.62 -3.35
N ALA A 263 -5.50 -10.31 -4.54
CA ALA A 263 -6.85 -9.76 -4.67
C ALA A 263 -7.92 -10.73 -4.15
N ARG A 264 -7.76 -12.03 -4.44
CA ARG A 264 -8.64 -13.08 -3.92
C ARG A 264 -8.56 -13.17 -2.40
N HIS A 265 -7.35 -13.20 -1.86
CA HIS A 265 -7.08 -13.27 -0.44
C HIS A 265 -7.63 -12.05 0.31
N GLY A 266 -7.43 -10.84 -0.23
CA GLY A 266 -8.03 -9.61 0.29
C GLY A 266 -9.56 -9.68 0.32
N PHE A 267 -10.19 -10.15 -0.77
CA PHE A 267 -11.64 -10.33 -0.80
C PHE A 267 -12.14 -11.35 0.24
N GLN A 268 -11.42 -12.45 0.43
CA GLN A 268 -11.71 -13.47 1.44
C GLN A 268 -11.57 -12.92 2.86
N SER A 269 -10.49 -12.19 3.13
CA SER A 269 -10.18 -11.57 4.42
C SER A 269 -11.28 -10.56 4.81
N VAL A 270 -11.64 -9.65 3.91
CA VAL A 270 -12.72 -8.68 4.13
C VAL A 270 -14.07 -9.37 4.34
N THR A 271 -14.38 -10.40 3.55
CA THR A 271 -15.64 -11.15 3.72
C THR A 271 -15.72 -11.82 5.09
N THR A 272 -14.60 -12.38 5.55
CA THR A 272 -14.49 -13.02 6.86
C THR A 272 -14.70 -11.99 7.98
N GLN A 273 -14.04 -10.83 7.89
CA GLN A 273 -14.20 -9.74 8.85
C GLN A 273 -15.64 -9.19 8.88
N LEU A 274 -16.26 -9.02 7.70
CA LEU A 274 -17.67 -8.62 7.58
C LEU A 274 -18.63 -9.64 8.18
N ALA A 275 -18.34 -10.93 8.05
CA ALA A 275 -19.15 -12.00 8.63
C ALA A 275 -19.10 -11.99 10.16
N PHE A 276 -17.90 -11.87 10.75
CA PHE A 276 -17.71 -11.81 12.20
C PHE A 276 -18.28 -10.52 12.80
N GLY A 277 -18.06 -9.38 12.14
CA GLY A 277 -18.52 -8.06 12.59
C GLY A 277 -19.92 -7.68 12.10
N TYR A 278 -20.70 -8.60 11.53
CA TYR A 278 -21.92 -8.25 10.79
C TYR A 278 -22.90 -7.35 11.57
N PRO A 279 -23.21 -7.59 12.87
CA PRO A 279 -24.12 -6.71 13.62
C PRO A 279 -23.63 -5.27 13.69
N ARG A 280 -22.31 -5.07 13.92
CA ARG A 280 -21.68 -3.74 13.95
C ARG A 280 -21.78 -3.05 12.59
N PHE A 281 -21.39 -3.73 11.52
CA PHE A 281 -21.49 -3.18 10.17
C PHE A 281 -22.93 -2.86 9.78
N GLN A 282 -23.89 -3.73 10.14
CA GLN A 282 -25.30 -3.51 9.87
C GLN A 282 -25.82 -2.25 10.57
N GLN A 283 -25.44 -2.05 11.84
CA GLN A 283 -25.84 -0.87 12.60
C GLN A 283 -25.29 0.42 11.99
N ILE A 284 -24.02 0.42 11.57
CA ILE A 284 -23.39 1.58 10.94
C ILE A 284 -24.05 1.85 9.57
N CYS A 285 -24.12 0.85 8.69
CA CYS A 285 -24.70 0.98 7.36
C CYS A 285 -26.16 1.44 7.40
N LYS A 286 -26.95 0.98 8.39
CA LYS A 286 -28.34 1.39 8.57
C LYS A 286 -28.49 2.89 8.88
N ARG A 287 -27.50 3.54 9.50
CA ARG A 287 -27.54 5.00 9.73
C ARG A 287 -27.41 5.82 8.44
N HIS A 288 -26.93 5.20 7.36
CA HIS A 288 -26.70 5.82 6.07
C HIS A 288 -27.56 5.21 4.96
N ASP A 289 -28.66 4.54 5.33
CA ASP A 289 -29.59 3.88 4.39
C ASP A 289 -28.93 2.83 3.48
N ILE A 290 -27.84 2.21 3.94
CA ILE A 290 -27.15 1.14 3.22
C ILE A 290 -27.62 -0.22 3.76
N GLU A 291 -28.27 -1.00 2.91
CA GLU A 291 -28.65 -2.37 3.24
C GLU A 291 -27.54 -3.37 2.93
N ILE A 292 -27.14 -4.15 3.94
CA ILE A 292 -26.20 -5.27 3.78
C ILE A 292 -26.89 -6.61 3.99
N SER A 293 -26.64 -7.59 3.13
CA SER A 293 -27.32 -8.90 3.17
C SER A 293 -26.52 -9.96 3.91
N ALA A 294 -27.00 -10.39 5.09
CA ALA A 294 -26.42 -11.52 5.85
C ALA A 294 -26.41 -12.82 5.02
N THR A 295 -27.42 -13.02 4.17
CA THR A 295 -27.52 -14.19 3.31
C THR A 295 -26.41 -14.19 2.26
N ARG A 296 -26.12 -13.02 1.66
CA ARG A 296 -25.03 -12.88 0.69
C ARG A 296 -23.67 -13.13 1.34
N VAL A 297 -23.40 -12.54 2.51
CA VAL A 297 -22.15 -12.77 3.24
C VAL A 297 -21.95 -14.24 3.60
N ARG A 298 -22.98 -14.90 4.18
CA ARG A 298 -22.92 -16.33 4.49
C ARG A 298 -22.74 -17.23 3.27
N LYS A 299 -23.38 -16.89 2.14
CA LYS A 299 -23.23 -17.65 0.89
C LYS A 299 -21.79 -17.57 0.35
N VAL A 300 -21.20 -16.38 0.40
CA VAL A 300 -19.80 -16.18 -0.03
C VAL A 300 -18.84 -16.92 0.89
N MET A 301 -19.04 -16.88 2.22
CA MET A 301 -18.23 -17.66 3.16
C MET A 301 -18.28 -19.17 2.90
N LYS A 302 -19.47 -19.74 2.70
CA LYS A 302 -19.63 -21.17 2.38
C LYS A 302 -18.90 -21.58 1.10
N HIS A 303 -18.85 -20.69 0.11
CA HIS A 303 -18.11 -20.93 -1.13
C HIS A 303 -16.61 -21.03 -0.87
N PHE A 304 -16.05 -20.17 -0.02
CA PHE A 304 -14.62 -20.22 0.33
C PHE A 304 -14.24 -21.39 1.22
N GLU A 305 -15.09 -21.78 2.16
CA GLU A 305 -14.88 -22.98 2.98
C GLU A 305 -14.85 -24.26 2.12
N ALA A 306 -15.65 -24.30 1.05
CA ALA A 306 -15.66 -25.40 0.10
C ALA A 306 -14.42 -25.42 -0.82
N GLU A 307 -13.89 -24.26 -1.20
CA GLU A 307 -12.64 -24.15 -1.99
C GLU A 307 -11.38 -24.48 -1.16
N GLN A 308 -11.33 -24.12 0.13
CA GLN A 308 -10.12 -24.23 0.96
C GLN A 308 -9.91 -25.57 1.66
N GLY A 309 -10.80 -26.56 1.52
CA GLY A 309 -10.63 -27.88 2.14
C GLY A 309 -10.48 -27.83 3.68
N ARG A 310 -11.60 -27.70 4.40
CA ARG A 310 -11.86 -28.06 5.81
C ARG A 310 -10.89 -27.69 6.97
N GLU A 311 -9.69 -27.13 6.81
CA GLU A 311 -8.73 -27.11 7.93
C GLU A 311 -8.28 -25.76 8.50
N ARG A 312 -8.35 -24.64 7.78
CA ARG A 312 -7.86 -23.33 8.30
C ARG A 312 -8.91 -22.48 9.01
N ALA A 313 -10.14 -22.44 8.50
CA ALA A 313 -11.22 -21.65 9.09
C ALA A 313 -11.57 -22.13 10.52
N TRP A 314 -11.68 -23.44 10.72
CA TRP A 314 -12.01 -24.04 12.03
C TRP A 314 -10.92 -23.89 13.10
N ARG A 315 -9.63 -23.85 12.71
CA ARG A 315 -8.52 -23.62 13.64
C ARG A 315 -8.53 -22.19 14.19
N LYS A 316 -8.89 -21.19 13.37
CA LYS A 316 -9.03 -19.79 13.81
C LYS A 316 -10.23 -19.62 14.75
N ILE A 317 -11.36 -20.26 14.42
CA ILE A 317 -12.58 -20.29 15.25
C ILE A 317 -12.33 -20.83 16.66
N LEU A 318 -11.61 -21.95 16.80
CA LEU A 318 -11.32 -22.51 18.12
C LEU A 318 -10.32 -21.65 18.92
N SER A 319 -9.29 -21.10 18.28
CA SER A 319 -8.27 -20.31 19.00
C SER A 319 -8.80 -19.00 19.61
N GLN A 320 -9.74 -18.31 18.94
CA GLN A 320 -10.29 -17.05 19.43
C GLN A 320 -11.33 -17.24 20.54
N THR A 321 -12.06 -18.36 20.53
CA THR A 321 -13.05 -18.66 21.57
C THR A 321 -12.38 -19.09 22.88
N THR A 322 -11.26 -19.82 22.82
CA THR A 322 -10.50 -20.23 24.01
C THR A 322 -9.74 -19.07 24.65
N GLY A 323 -9.26 -18.09 23.87
CA GLY A 323 -8.57 -16.91 24.39
C GLY A 323 -9.50 -15.98 25.19
N ALA A 324 -10.74 -15.80 24.74
CA ALA A 324 -11.73 -14.99 25.46
C ALA A 324 -12.23 -15.66 26.75
N LEU A 325 -12.36 -17.00 26.76
CA LEU A 325 -12.77 -17.76 27.95
C LEU A 325 -11.66 -17.87 29.01
N LEU A 326 -10.39 -17.96 28.60
CA LEU A 326 -9.26 -17.98 29.54
C LEU A 326 -8.99 -16.62 30.19
N GLY A 327 -9.32 -15.51 29.54
CA GLY A 327 -9.26 -14.17 30.13
C GLY A 327 -10.30 -13.95 31.22
N GLN A 328 -11.53 -14.45 31.03
CA GLN A 328 -12.61 -14.31 32.01
C GLN A 328 -12.40 -15.17 33.27
N VAL A 329 -11.82 -16.37 33.14
CA VAL A 329 -11.54 -17.23 34.31
C VAL A 329 -10.36 -16.71 35.14
N ALA A 330 -9.43 -15.96 34.55
CA ALA A 330 -8.32 -15.34 35.29
C ALA A 330 -8.80 -14.14 36.14
N GLU A 331 -9.71 -13.31 35.62
CA GLU A 331 -10.27 -12.16 36.36
C GLU A 331 -11.21 -12.57 37.51
N GLU A 332 -11.90 -13.72 37.43
CA GLU A 332 -12.74 -14.22 38.53
C GLU A 332 -11.96 -14.89 39.67
N SER A 333 -10.65 -15.12 39.49
CA SER A 333 -9.80 -15.79 40.49
C SER A 333 -8.95 -14.85 41.36
N GLU A 334 -9.04 -13.53 41.14
CA GLU A 334 -8.31 -12.50 41.89
C GLU A 334 -9.21 -11.55 42.71
N ILE A 335 -10.47 -11.95 43.03
CA ILE A 335 -11.36 -11.21 43.95
C ILE A 335 -11.69 -12.05 45.19
#